data_AF-A0A7K9YIK5-F1
#
_entry.id   AF-A0A7K9YIK5-F1
#
_cell.length_a   1.000
_cell.length_b   1.000
_cell.length_c   1.000
_cell.angle_alpha   90.00
_cell.angle_beta   90.00
_cell.angle_gamma   90.00
#
_symmetry.space_group_name_H-M   'P 1'
#
loop_
_entity.id
_entity.type
_entity.pdbx_description
1 polymer ?
#
loop_
_entity_poly.entity_id
_entity_poly.type
_entity_poly.pdbx_seq_one_letter_code
_entity_poly.pdbx_strand_id
1 'polypeptide(L)'
;ASFGIMNVDLDEFETSLESTECSTEEQDNHILKRYSGRKSLLLQYLQSDLSLHLLKKHQKKVELLKKSCYYIEVQPSFLILRDESFLAIPTNIFQVIDPWKFQKVKKLGRYQAEIQLQLLTHLLEQLQQGREELVSYVEHCDMVTFLSKWDSILQRISDLSKAMNNLLYLQAKKRLYTKHRLVSCVAIGSSKVPDIRLSLRAKMPVTFDHKESFAHKNLAHLKWVTENQESPHEQYELHFKLLTHGTQAGFGHRGFVTCSTTTYVVHNLLPDQSYEFMIRRVETFTLVYEPWQDTITLTTKANEGEEESTWEPK
;
A
#
# COMPACT_ATOMS: atom_id res chain seq x y z
N ALA A 1 -3.44 24.57 -5.95
CA ALA A 1 -3.19 25.65 -6.92
C ALA A 1 -4.42 25.75 -7.82
N SER A 2 -4.95 26.96 -7.97
CA SER A 2 -6.17 27.25 -8.73
C SER A 2 -5.88 27.11 -10.24
N PHE A 3 -6.74 26.40 -10.98
CA PHE A 3 -6.65 26.31 -12.43
C PHE A 3 -7.46 27.45 -13.05
N GLY A 4 -6.78 28.32 -13.80
CA GLY A 4 -7.40 29.39 -14.58
C GLY A 4 -8.11 28.82 -15.80
N ILE A 5 -9.41 29.11 -15.91
CA ILE A 5 -10.22 28.89 -17.11
C ILE A 5 -9.89 30.03 -18.06
N MET A 6 -9.26 29.73 -19.19
CA MET A 6 -9.06 30.70 -20.26
C MET A 6 -10.27 30.61 -21.19
N ASN A 7 -11.17 31.58 -21.04
CA ASN A 7 -12.23 31.86 -22.00
C ASN A 7 -11.55 32.33 -23.29
N VAL A 8 -11.84 31.66 -24.41
CA VAL A 8 -11.50 32.17 -25.74
C VAL A 8 -12.82 32.31 -26.46
N ASP A 9 -13.18 33.57 -26.73
CA ASP A 9 -14.36 33.98 -27.45
C ASP A 9 -14.44 33.29 -28.82
N LEU A 10 -15.58 32.67 -29.08
CA LEU A 10 -16.01 32.16 -30.37
C LEU A 10 -17.12 33.10 -30.85
N ASP A 11 -16.77 34.14 -31.59
CA ASP A 11 -17.62 34.69 -32.66
C ASP A 11 -16.93 35.85 -33.38
N GLU A 12 -16.40 35.56 -34.57
CA GLU A 12 -16.43 36.49 -35.70
C GLU A 12 -16.08 35.70 -36.97
N PHE A 13 -17.09 35.14 -37.64
CA PHE A 13 -16.98 34.69 -39.02
C PHE A 13 -18.21 35.16 -39.79
N GLU A 14 -18.09 36.31 -40.44
CA GLU A 14 -18.87 36.61 -41.64
C GLU A 14 -17.94 37.00 -42.81
N THR A 15 -18.04 36.18 -43.85
CA THR A 15 -17.86 36.50 -45.28
C THR A 15 -16.52 37.05 -45.77
N SER A 16 -15.76 36.19 -46.46
CA SER A 16 -15.44 36.41 -47.87
C SER A 16 -14.85 35.15 -48.51
N LEU A 17 -15.47 34.73 -49.62
CA LEU A 17 -14.89 33.79 -50.57
C LEU A 17 -13.80 34.53 -51.36
N GLU A 18 -12.53 34.31 -51.03
CA GLU A 18 -11.44 34.49 -51.98
C GLU A 18 -10.53 33.26 -51.95
N SER A 19 -10.56 32.56 -53.07
CA SER A 19 -9.71 31.42 -53.40
C SER A 19 -8.24 31.82 -53.33
N THR A 20 -7.58 31.46 -52.24
CA THR A 20 -6.12 31.41 -52.18
C THR A 20 -5.74 29.94 -52.38
N GLU A 21 -5.23 29.61 -53.57
CA GLU A 21 -4.42 28.40 -53.75
C GLU A 21 -3.21 28.51 -52.82
N CYS A 22 -3.35 27.97 -51.61
CA CYS A 22 -2.25 27.85 -50.67
C CYS A 22 -1.22 26.93 -51.34
N SER A 23 0.02 27.40 -51.45
CA SER A 23 1.08 26.58 -52.04
C SER A 23 1.18 25.26 -51.28
N THR A 24 1.36 24.15 -52.00
CA THR A 24 1.42 22.80 -51.40
C THR A 24 2.48 22.73 -50.30
N GLU A 25 3.55 23.51 -50.43
CA GLU A 25 4.62 23.65 -49.44
C GLU A 25 4.17 24.34 -48.14
N GLU A 26 3.33 25.37 -48.19
CA GLU A 26 2.80 26.03 -46.98
C GLU A 26 1.84 25.11 -46.22
N GLN A 27 1.04 24.34 -46.95
CA GLN A 27 0.08 23.40 -46.38
C GLN A 27 0.78 22.20 -45.72
N ASP A 28 1.82 21.66 -46.37
CA ASP A 28 2.68 20.60 -45.82
C ASP A 28 3.46 21.08 -44.59
N ASN A 29 3.96 22.32 -44.60
CA ASN A 29 4.64 22.92 -43.45
C ASN A 29 3.69 23.09 -42.25
N HIS A 30 2.43 23.48 -42.50
CA HIS A 30 1.43 23.61 -41.44
C HIS A 30 1.04 22.25 -40.83
N ILE A 31 0.92 21.19 -41.65
CA ILE A 31 0.67 19.81 -41.20
C ILE A 31 1.85 19.30 -40.36
N LEU A 32 3.09 19.50 -40.83
CA LEU A 32 4.30 19.10 -40.12
C LEU A 32 4.44 19.81 -38.77
N LYS A 33 4.16 21.12 -38.72
CA LYS A 33 4.17 21.91 -37.47
C LYS A 33 3.12 21.42 -36.48
N ARG A 34 1.89 21.15 -36.95
CA ARG A 34 0.81 20.60 -36.14
C ARG A 34 1.15 19.21 -35.59
N TYR A 35 1.69 18.33 -36.42
CA TYR A 35 2.18 17.01 -36.00
C TYR A 35 3.25 17.13 -34.92
N SER A 36 4.27 17.94 -35.16
CA SER A 36 5.39 18.12 -34.23
C SER A 36 4.93 18.67 -32.89
N GLY A 37 4.02 19.65 -32.88
CA GLY A 37 3.44 20.21 -31.65
C GLY A 37 2.58 19.21 -30.89
N ARG A 38 1.76 18.40 -31.58
CA ARG A 38 0.94 17.37 -30.94
C ARG A 38 1.79 16.21 -30.40
N LYS A 39 2.81 15.79 -31.16
CA LYS A 39 3.77 14.77 -30.74
C LYS A 39 4.57 15.22 -29.52
N SER A 40 5.01 16.48 -29.47
CA SER A 40 5.74 17.01 -28.32
C SER A 40 4.88 17.05 -27.06
N LEU A 41 3.61 17.45 -27.15
CA LEU A 41 2.66 17.40 -26.03
C LEU A 41 2.49 15.98 -25.48
N LEU A 42 2.32 15.00 -26.36
CA LEU A 42 2.18 13.59 -25.97
C LEU A 42 3.46 13.06 -25.32
N LEU A 43 4.63 13.37 -25.91
CA LEU A 43 5.93 13.00 -25.34
C LEU A 43 6.15 13.63 -23.97
N GLN A 44 5.78 14.90 -23.79
CA GLN A 44 5.87 15.58 -22.50
C GLN A 44 5.04 14.84 -21.45
N TYR A 45 3.77 14.53 -21.74
CA TYR A 45 2.91 13.78 -20.84
C TYR A 45 3.49 12.40 -20.47
N LEU A 46 4.05 11.67 -21.45
CA LEU A 46 4.69 10.36 -21.24
C LEU A 46 5.99 10.43 -20.42
N GLN A 47 6.65 11.59 -20.39
CA GLN A 47 7.90 11.82 -19.67
C GLN A 47 7.68 12.44 -18.27
N SER A 48 6.57 13.18 -18.07
CA SER A 48 6.19 13.75 -16.78
C SER A 48 5.15 12.86 -16.07
N ASP A 49 3.88 13.05 -16.43
CA ASP A 49 2.70 12.64 -15.67
C ASP A 49 2.39 11.16 -15.80
N LEU A 50 2.87 10.53 -16.88
CA LEU A 50 2.78 9.09 -17.12
C LEU A 50 4.17 8.46 -17.31
N SER A 51 5.17 9.00 -16.62
CA SER A 51 6.53 8.46 -16.68
C SER A 51 6.62 7.03 -16.15
N LEU A 52 7.48 6.23 -16.76
CA LEU A 52 7.72 4.84 -16.32
C LEU A 52 8.22 4.80 -14.87
N HIS A 53 9.04 5.78 -14.47
CA HIS A 53 9.50 5.87 -13.09
C HIS A 53 8.32 6.10 -12.12
N LEU A 54 7.42 7.02 -12.43
CA LEU A 54 6.25 7.30 -11.60
C LEU A 54 5.35 6.06 -11.47
N LEU A 55 5.09 5.36 -12.57
CA LEU A 55 4.33 4.11 -12.55
C LEU A 55 5.01 3.02 -11.70
N LYS A 56 6.32 2.82 -11.83
CA LYS A 56 7.08 1.89 -10.98
C LYS A 56 7.00 2.27 -9.50
N LYS A 57 7.02 3.56 -9.18
CA LYS A 57 6.86 4.04 -7.79
C LYS A 57 5.47 3.70 -7.25
N HIS A 58 4.41 3.94 -8.02
CA HIS A 58 3.06 3.58 -7.62
C HIS A 58 2.86 2.07 -7.53
N GLN A 59 3.48 1.29 -8.42
CA GLN A 59 3.47 -0.16 -8.36
C GLN A 59 4.07 -0.68 -7.05
N LYS A 60 5.27 -0.23 -6.69
CA LYS A 60 5.90 -0.59 -5.41
C LYS A 60 4.99 -0.26 -4.22
N LYS A 61 4.36 0.92 -4.25
CA LYS A 61 3.44 1.35 -3.18
C LYS A 61 2.17 0.50 -3.12
N VAL A 62 1.58 0.12 -4.26
CA VAL A 62 0.41 -0.77 -4.29
C VAL A 62 0.76 -2.16 -3.80
N GLU A 63 1.91 -2.70 -4.20
CA GLU A 63 2.40 -3.98 -3.69
C GLU A 63 2.64 -3.94 -2.18
N LEU A 64 3.19 -2.84 -1.66
CA LEU A 64 3.33 -2.63 -0.22
C LEU A 64 1.97 -2.60 0.50
N LEU A 65 0.97 -1.94 -0.08
CA LEU A 65 -0.39 -1.89 0.47
C LEU A 65 -1.06 -3.27 0.47
N LYS A 66 -0.88 -4.08 -0.59
CA LYS A 66 -1.38 -5.48 -0.62
C LYS A 66 -0.78 -6.33 0.50
N LYS A 67 0.45 -6.02 0.89
CA LYS A 67 1.20 -6.65 1.98
C LYS A 67 0.99 -5.96 3.34
N SER A 68 0.13 -4.96 3.43
CA SER A 68 -0.13 -4.24 4.67
C SER A 68 -1.23 -4.90 5.49
N CYS A 69 -1.18 -4.72 6.81
CA CYS A 69 -2.30 -5.08 7.69
C CYS A 69 -3.21 -3.86 7.90
N TYR A 70 -4.52 -4.05 7.90
CA TYR A 70 -5.48 -2.95 8.01
C TYR A 70 -6.25 -3.00 9.31
N TYR A 71 -6.35 -1.85 9.97
CA TYR A 71 -6.96 -1.68 11.27
C TYR A 71 -8.01 -0.57 11.23
N ILE A 72 -9.03 -0.70 12.09
CA ILE A 72 -9.96 0.38 12.38
C ILE A 72 -9.33 1.29 13.44
N GLU A 73 -9.17 2.55 13.10
CA GLU A 73 -8.86 3.61 14.06
C GLU A 73 -10.17 4.29 14.50
N VAL A 74 -10.38 4.32 15.81
CA VAL A 74 -11.53 4.94 16.46
C VAL A 74 -11.08 6.23 17.14
N GLN A 75 -11.74 7.33 16.80
CA GLN A 75 -11.46 8.64 17.38
C GLN A 75 -12.75 9.27 17.92
N PRO A 76 -12.75 9.84 19.14
CA PRO A 76 -11.65 9.84 20.10
C PRO A 76 -11.43 8.45 20.75
N SER A 77 -10.22 8.20 21.27
CA SER A 77 -9.88 6.92 21.95
C SER A 77 -10.44 6.83 23.37
N PHE A 78 -10.72 7.98 23.99
CA PHE A 78 -11.33 8.09 25.31
C PHE A 78 -12.51 9.06 25.26
N LEU A 79 -13.54 8.78 26.05
CA LEU A 79 -14.66 9.65 26.31
C LEU A 79 -14.64 10.08 27.77
N ILE A 80 -15.07 11.31 28.04
CA ILE A 80 -15.28 11.77 29.40
C ILE A 80 -16.74 11.47 29.75
N LEU A 81 -16.98 10.45 30.58
CA LEU A 81 -18.31 10.10 31.05
C LEU A 81 -18.52 10.65 32.46
N ARG A 82 -19.78 10.97 32.80
CA ARG A 82 -20.14 11.28 34.18
C ARG A 82 -20.64 10.01 34.84
N ASP A 83 -20.06 9.70 35.98
CA ASP A 83 -20.55 8.65 36.87
C ASP A 83 -21.81 9.10 37.61
N GLU A 84 -22.48 8.19 38.33
CA GLU A 84 -23.63 8.46 39.21
C GLU A 84 -23.32 9.55 40.27
N SER A 85 -22.04 9.73 40.60
CA SER A 85 -21.49 10.77 41.47
C SER A 85 -21.18 12.11 40.78
N PHE A 86 -21.54 12.27 39.49
CA PHE A 86 -21.23 13.42 38.61
C PHE A 86 -19.74 13.69 38.33
N LEU A 87 -18.84 12.79 38.74
CA LEU A 87 -17.41 12.88 38.46
C LEU A 87 -17.11 12.53 36.99
N ALA A 88 -16.21 13.30 36.37
CA ALA A 88 -15.77 13.12 35.00
C ALA A 88 -14.68 12.02 34.91
N ILE A 89 -15.06 10.83 34.47
CA ILE A 89 -14.16 9.69 34.35
C ILE A 89 -13.75 9.50 32.87
N PRO A 90 -12.44 9.45 32.56
CA PRO A 90 -11.98 9.07 31.23
C PRO A 90 -12.21 7.57 31.01
N THR A 91 -13.15 7.26 30.13
CA THR A 91 -13.53 5.89 29.76
C THR A 91 -13.00 5.57 28.37
N ASN A 92 -12.35 4.42 28.21
CA ASN A 92 -11.90 3.98 26.89
C ASN A 92 -13.10 3.74 25.97
N ILE A 93 -13.04 4.22 24.73
CA ILE A 93 -14.14 4.15 23.77
C ILE A 93 -14.65 2.71 23.55
N PHE A 94 -13.77 1.71 23.61
CA PHE A 94 -14.13 0.30 23.42
C PHE A 94 -14.95 -0.29 24.56
N GLN A 95 -14.96 0.34 25.74
CA GLN A 95 -15.84 -0.08 26.85
C GLN A 95 -17.31 0.31 26.60
N VAL A 96 -17.54 1.29 25.72
CA VAL A 96 -18.86 1.86 25.47
C VAL A 96 -19.41 1.45 24.10
N ILE A 97 -18.53 1.06 23.17
CA ILE A 97 -18.91 0.53 21.86
C ILE A 97 -19.61 -0.82 22.02
N ASP A 98 -20.76 -0.96 21.36
CA ASP A 98 -21.46 -2.23 21.20
C ASP A 98 -20.59 -3.23 20.40
N PRO A 99 -20.19 -4.37 21.00
CA PRO A 99 -19.30 -5.32 20.35
C PRO A 99 -19.88 -5.90 19.06
N TRP A 100 -21.19 -6.18 19.01
CA TRP A 100 -21.85 -6.76 17.83
C TRP A 100 -21.90 -5.77 16.66
N LYS A 101 -22.17 -4.50 16.95
CA LYS A 101 -22.10 -3.43 15.94
C LYS A 101 -20.67 -3.24 15.46
N PHE A 102 -19.69 -3.29 16.37
CA PHE A 102 -18.29 -3.18 15.99
C PHE A 102 -17.86 -4.32 15.07
N GLN A 103 -18.29 -5.56 15.32
CA GLN A 103 -18.03 -6.68 14.41
C GLN A 103 -18.60 -6.46 13.01
N LYS A 104 -19.79 -5.85 12.87
CA LYS A 104 -20.32 -5.47 11.55
C LYS A 104 -19.45 -4.42 10.87
N VAL A 105 -18.93 -3.46 11.62
CA VAL A 105 -17.99 -2.46 11.10
C VAL A 105 -16.66 -3.08 10.72
N LYS A 106 -16.16 -4.08 11.46
CA LYS A 106 -14.97 -4.86 11.07
C LYS A 106 -15.15 -5.51 9.70
N LYS A 107 -16.29 -6.17 9.47
CA LYS A 107 -16.63 -6.75 8.17
C LYS A 107 -16.68 -5.69 7.06
N LEU A 108 -17.28 -4.53 7.32
CA LEU A 108 -17.29 -3.41 6.37
C LEU A 108 -15.87 -2.90 6.07
N GLY A 109 -15.03 -2.75 7.09
CA GLY A 109 -13.64 -2.35 6.96
C GLY A 109 -12.83 -3.32 6.12
N ARG A 110 -13.06 -4.63 6.29
CA ARG A 110 -12.47 -5.68 5.47
C ARG A 110 -12.85 -5.54 4.00
N TYR A 111 -14.14 -5.48 3.68
CA TYR A 111 -14.60 -5.33 2.30
C TYR A 111 -14.09 -4.04 1.67
N GLN A 112 -14.06 -2.94 2.43
CA GLN A 112 -13.52 -1.67 1.97
C GLN A 112 -12.02 -1.79 1.65
N ALA A 113 -11.23 -2.50 2.46
CA ALA A 113 -9.82 -2.75 2.18
C ALA A 113 -9.64 -3.59 0.90
N GLU A 114 -10.40 -4.69 0.77
CA GLU A 114 -10.35 -5.59 -0.39
C GLU A 114 -10.70 -4.87 -1.70
N ILE A 115 -11.82 -4.13 -1.72
CA ILE A 115 -12.25 -3.34 -2.88
C ILE A 115 -11.21 -2.27 -3.23
N GLN A 116 -10.64 -1.58 -2.22
CA GLN A 116 -9.62 -0.56 -2.46
C GLN A 116 -8.36 -1.15 -3.09
N LEU A 117 -7.89 -2.30 -2.60
CA LEU A 117 -6.71 -2.98 -3.14
C LEU A 117 -6.94 -3.46 -4.58
N GLN A 118 -8.11 -4.02 -4.87
CA GLN A 118 -8.49 -4.42 -6.22
C GLN A 118 -8.55 -3.21 -7.16
N LEU A 119 -9.20 -2.13 -6.74
CA LEU A 119 -9.33 -0.92 -7.55
C LEU A 119 -7.98 -0.23 -7.79
N LEU A 120 -7.10 -0.19 -6.78
CA LEU A 120 -5.73 0.30 -6.93
C LEU A 120 -4.93 -0.50 -7.96
N THR A 121 -5.07 -1.83 -7.93
CA THR A 121 -4.41 -2.73 -8.87
C THR A 121 -4.92 -2.49 -10.29
N HIS A 122 -6.24 -2.46 -10.46
CA HIS A 122 -6.88 -2.22 -11.74
C HIS A 122 -6.52 -0.86 -12.35
N LEU A 123 -6.52 0.22 -11.55
CA LEU A 123 -6.13 1.55 -12.02
C LEU A 123 -4.66 1.58 -12.46
N LEU A 124 -3.78 0.87 -11.76
CA LEU A 124 -2.37 0.80 -12.14
C LEU A 124 -2.18 0.06 -13.47
N GLU A 125 -2.90 -1.05 -13.67
CA GLU A 125 -2.90 -1.80 -14.95
C GLU A 125 -3.42 -0.92 -16.10
N GLN A 126 -4.53 -0.20 -15.88
CA GLN A 126 -5.08 0.76 -16.84
C GLN A 126 -4.05 1.83 -17.23
N LEU A 127 -3.30 2.35 -16.25
CA LEU A 127 -2.24 3.35 -16.50
C LEU A 127 -1.06 2.77 -17.26
N GLN A 128 -0.63 1.54 -16.94
CA GLN A 128 0.46 0.86 -17.64
C GLN A 128 0.09 0.56 -19.10
N GLN A 129 -1.08 -0.06 -19.31
CA GLN A 129 -1.59 -0.37 -20.65
C GLN A 129 -1.83 0.92 -21.46
N GLY A 130 -2.43 1.95 -20.86
CA GLY A 130 -2.63 3.23 -21.51
C GLY A 130 -1.32 3.91 -21.89
N ARG A 131 -0.27 3.75 -21.08
CA ARG A 131 1.07 4.24 -21.43
C ARG A 131 1.63 3.52 -22.65
N GLU A 132 1.56 2.19 -22.68
CA GLU A 132 2.02 1.37 -23.81
C GLU A 132 1.30 1.74 -25.11
N GLU A 133 -0.02 1.93 -25.04
CA GLU A 133 -0.85 2.40 -26.14
C GLU A 133 -0.39 3.78 -26.66
N LEU A 134 -0.19 4.74 -25.74
CA LEU A 134 0.27 6.09 -26.09
C LEU A 134 1.67 6.11 -26.70
N VAL A 135 2.59 5.27 -26.21
CA VAL A 135 3.91 5.09 -26.81
C VAL A 135 3.80 4.51 -28.21
N SER A 136 2.91 3.53 -28.42
CA SER A 136 2.69 2.94 -29.74
C SER A 136 2.27 3.97 -30.78
N TYR A 137 1.43 4.96 -30.42
CA TYR A 137 1.07 6.04 -31.35
C TYR A 137 2.28 6.90 -31.76
N VAL A 138 3.24 7.10 -30.87
CA VAL A 138 4.42 7.94 -31.14
C VAL A 138 5.46 7.21 -31.98
N GLU A 139 5.65 5.92 -31.71
CA GLU A 139 6.71 5.10 -32.31
C GLU A 139 6.31 4.46 -33.63
N HIS A 140 5.04 4.06 -33.77
CA HIS A 140 4.62 3.18 -34.87
C HIS A 140 3.59 3.81 -35.82
N CYS A 141 2.94 4.92 -35.46
CA CYS A 141 2.00 5.57 -36.38
C CYS A 141 2.71 6.57 -37.29
N ASP A 142 2.35 6.52 -38.58
CA ASP A 142 2.70 7.57 -39.52
C ASP A 142 2.01 8.91 -39.17
N MET A 143 2.48 9.99 -39.80
CA MET A 143 2.00 11.34 -39.51
C MET A 143 0.49 11.49 -39.73
N VAL A 144 -0.03 10.90 -40.82
CA VAL A 144 -1.44 11.03 -41.22
C VAL A 144 -2.34 10.30 -40.23
N THR A 145 -2.01 9.07 -39.86
CA THR A 145 -2.76 8.26 -38.88
C THR A 145 -2.69 8.87 -37.49
N PHE A 146 -1.54 9.42 -37.10
CA PHE A 146 -1.39 10.10 -35.81
C PHE A 146 -2.32 11.33 -35.73
N LEU A 147 -2.35 12.15 -36.77
CA LEU A 147 -3.18 13.36 -36.80
C LEU A 147 -4.66 13.05 -36.85
N SER A 148 -5.07 11.99 -37.58
CA SER A 148 -6.49 11.59 -37.66
C SER A 148 -7.02 10.99 -36.36
N LYS A 149 -6.17 10.32 -35.59
CA LYS A 149 -6.52 9.75 -34.26
C LYS A 149 -6.32 10.71 -33.10
N TRP A 150 -5.92 11.95 -33.35
CA TRP A 150 -5.52 12.88 -32.30
C TRP A 150 -6.59 13.12 -31.23
N ASP A 151 -7.86 13.24 -31.62
CA ASP A 151 -8.93 13.47 -30.65
C ASP A 151 -9.14 12.25 -29.73
N SER A 152 -8.99 11.05 -30.27
CA SER A 152 -8.98 9.81 -29.48
C SER A 152 -7.78 9.73 -28.54
N ILE A 153 -6.60 10.16 -28.99
CA ILE A 153 -5.39 10.26 -28.17
C ILE A 153 -5.60 11.24 -27.02
N LEU A 154 -6.17 12.42 -27.29
CA LEU A 154 -6.48 13.42 -26.26
C LEU A 154 -7.50 12.89 -25.24
N GLN A 155 -8.56 12.24 -25.70
CA GLN A 155 -9.54 11.61 -24.81
C GLN A 155 -8.85 10.57 -23.91
N ARG A 156 -7.96 9.75 -24.48
CA ARG A 156 -7.20 8.76 -23.73
C ARG A 156 -6.29 9.40 -22.68
N ILE A 157 -5.60 10.49 -23.00
CA ILE A 157 -4.80 11.26 -22.02
C ILE A 157 -5.67 11.77 -20.87
N SER A 158 -6.86 12.29 -21.17
CA SER A 158 -7.82 12.75 -20.15
C SER A 158 -8.26 11.61 -19.22
N ASP A 159 -8.62 10.47 -19.79
CA ASP A 159 -9.04 9.28 -19.04
C ASP A 159 -7.92 8.76 -18.13
N LEU A 160 -6.68 8.70 -18.64
CA LEU A 160 -5.51 8.28 -17.87
C LEU A 160 -5.16 9.27 -16.76
N SER A 161 -5.31 10.57 -17.01
CA SER A 161 -5.13 11.60 -15.99
C SER A 161 -6.17 11.47 -14.87
N LYS A 162 -7.42 11.17 -15.21
CA LYS A 162 -8.48 10.86 -14.23
C LYS A 162 -8.18 9.58 -13.45
N ALA A 163 -7.69 8.54 -14.12
CA ALA A 163 -7.27 7.30 -13.48
C ALA A 163 -6.12 7.52 -12.48
N MET A 164 -5.12 8.33 -12.85
CA MET A 164 -4.02 8.73 -11.97
C MET A 164 -4.54 9.47 -10.74
N ASN A 165 -5.43 10.46 -10.92
CA ASN A 165 -6.04 11.18 -9.81
C ASN A 165 -6.83 10.27 -8.87
N ASN A 166 -7.59 9.31 -9.42
CA ASN A 166 -8.30 8.30 -8.64
C ASN A 166 -7.33 7.40 -7.85
N LEU A 167 -6.21 6.99 -8.46
CA LEU A 167 -5.18 6.21 -7.80
C LEU A 167 -4.57 6.98 -6.62
N LEU A 168 -4.22 8.26 -6.81
CA LEU A 168 -3.70 9.14 -5.76
C LEU A 168 -4.72 9.31 -4.62
N TYR A 169 -6.00 9.52 -4.95
CA TYR A 169 -7.08 9.63 -3.97
C TYR A 169 -7.29 8.34 -3.18
N LEU A 170 -7.16 7.17 -3.81
CA LEU A 170 -7.30 5.88 -3.15
C LEU A 170 -6.15 5.56 -2.20
N GLN A 171 -4.95 6.08 -2.46
CA GLN A 171 -3.78 5.91 -1.61
C GLN A 171 -3.79 6.78 -0.33
N ALA A 172 -4.72 7.73 -0.20
CA ALA A 172 -4.87 8.56 1.00
C ALA A 172 -5.67 7.86 2.11
N LYS A 173 -5.48 8.28 3.38
CA LYS A 173 -6.22 7.75 4.54
C LYS A 173 -7.73 7.90 4.35
N LYS A 174 -8.49 6.82 4.57
CA LYS A 174 -9.93 6.81 4.27
C LYS A 174 -10.80 6.66 5.52
N ARG A 175 -11.85 7.47 5.56
CA ARG A 175 -12.94 7.35 6.55
C ARG A 175 -13.75 6.08 6.31
N LEU A 176 -14.18 5.44 7.39
CA LEU A 176 -15.18 4.39 7.36
C LEU A 176 -16.53 5.02 7.68
N TYR A 177 -17.47 4.92 6.75
CA TYR A 177 -18.82 5.45 6.94
C TYR A 177 -19.73 4.35 7.46
N THR A 178 -20.25 4.54 8.68
CA THR A 178 -21.17 3.59 9.31
C THR A 178 -22.55 4.21 9.42
N LYS A 179 -23.57 3.53 8.88
CA LYS A 179 -24.98 3.95 9.02
C LYS A 179 -25.51 3.81 10.45
N HIS A 180 -24.88 2.96 11.27
CA HIS A 180 -25.34 2.64 12.62
C HIS A 180 -24.49 3.31 13.68
N ARG A 181 -25.14 3.77 14.77
CA ARG A 181 -24.46 4.29 15.96
C ARG A 181 -23.76 3.14 16.68
N LEU A 182 -22.43 3.24 16.78
CA LEU A 182 -21.58 2.28 17.48
C LEU A 182 -21.85 2.21 18.98
N VAL A 183 -22.32 3.32 19.56
CA VAL A 183 -22.59 3.44 20.98
C VAL A 183 -24.09 3.61 21.22
N SER A 184 -24.62 2.93 22.23
CA SER A 184 -25.99 3.12 22.71
C SER A 184 -26.08 4.33 23.63
N CYS A 185 -27.08 5.20 23.47
CA CYS A 185 -27.31 6.33 24.38
C CYS A 185 -27.54 5.87 25.83
N VAL A 186 -28.12 4.67 26.01
CA VAL A 186 -28.37 4.07 27.33
C VAL A 186 -27.06 3.80 28.09
N ALA A 187 -25.99 3.47 27.39
CA ALA A 187 -24.70 3.15 28.00
C ALA A 187 -23.89 4.39 28.44
N ILE A 188 -24.29 5.60 28.03
CA ILE A 188 -23.54 6.84 28.31
C ILE A 188 -24.26 7.68 29.39
N GLY A 189 -25.46 7.29 29.84
CA GLY A 189 -26.24 8.07 30.81
C GLY A 189 -26.53 9.52 30.38
N SER A 190 -26.36 9.85 29.09
CA SER A 190 -26.43 11.21 28.56
C SER A 190 -27.25 11.26 27.27
N SER A 191 -27.88 12.41 27.00
CA SER A 191 -28.72 12.61 25.83
C SER A 191 -27.95 12.87 24.54
N LYS A 192 -26.62 13.09 24.62
CA LYS A 192 -25.77 13.45 23.48
C LYS A 192 -24.85 12.28 23.10
N VAL A 193 -25.03 11.78 21.88
CA VAL A 193 -24.16 10.75 21.30
C VAL A 193 -22.79 11.38 21.00
N PRO A 194 -21.67 10.78 21.42
CA PRO A 194 -20.34 11.26 21.09
C PRO A 194 -20.09 11.18 19.58
N ASP A 195 -19.43 12.19 19.00
CA ASP A 195 -18.98 12.18 17.61
C ASP A 195 -17.81 11.20 17.44
N ILE A 196 -18.15 9.93 17.18
CA ILE A 196 -17.15 8.87 16.95
C ILE A 196 -16.84 8.80 15.46
N ARG A 197 -15.58 9.03 15.14
CA ARG A 197 -15.04 8.91 13.78
C ARG A 197 -14.29 7.59 13.65
N LEU A 198 -14.59 6.90 12.56
CA LEU A 198 -13.91 5.68 12.19
C LEU A 198 -13.09 5.92 10.93
N SER A 199 -11.87 5.42 10.91
CA SER A 199 -11.05 5.42 9.71
C SER A 199 -10.31 4.10 9.56
N LEU A 200 -10.02 3.75 8.31
CA LEU A 200 -9.22 2.59 7.98
C LEU A 200 -7.76 3.02 7.88
N ARG A 201 -6.89 2.36 8.65
CA ARG A 201 -5.46 2.62 8.67
C ARG A 201 -4.71 1.38 8.22
N ALA A 202 -3.88 1.54 7.20
CA ALA A 202 -2.90 0.53 6.80
C ALA A 202 -1.63 0.68 7.67
N LYS A 203 -1.11 -0.45 8.14
CA LYS A 203 0.21 -0.60 8.75
C LYS A 203 1.10 -1.38 7.80
N MET A 204 2.30 -0.88 7.55
CA MET A 204 3.18 -1.40 6.50
C MET A 204 3.60 -2.84 6.83
N PRO A 205 3.92 -3.70 5.87
CA PRO A 205 4.42 -5.04 6.19
C PRO A 205 5.59 -5.00 7.17
N VAL A 206 5.59 -5.91 8.14
CA VAL A 206 6.78 -6.25 8.90
C VAL A 206 7.57 -7.26 8.08
N THR A 207 8.86 -7.01 7.89
CA THR A 207 9.73 -7.86 7.06
C THR A 207 11.06 -8.12 7.74
N PHE A 208 11.59 -9.33 7.62
CA PHE A 208 12.91 -9.67 8.11
C PHE A 208 13.99 -8.84 7.38
N ASP A 209 14.95 -8.37 8.15
CA ASP A 209 16.19 -7.86 7.61
C ASP A 209 17.09 -9.05 7.33
N HIS A 210 17.15 -9.48 6.07
CA HIS A 210 17.98 -10.60 5.62
C HIS A 210 19.49 -10.36 5.81
N LYS A 211 19.93 -9.11 5.98
CA LYS A 211 21.36 -8.81 6.21
C LYS A 211 21.73 -8.90 7.68
N GLU A 212 20.79 -8.57 8.56
CA GLU A 212 21.01 -8.55 10.01
C GLU A 212 20.39 -9.76 10.75
N SER A 213 19.66 -10.61 10.03
CA SER A 213 19.16 -11.89 10.53
C SER A 213 20.10 -13.02 10.12
N PHE A 214 20.63 -13.75 11.09
CA PHE A 214 21.59 -14.82 10.87
C PHE A 214 21.50 -15.89 11.96
N ALA A 215 21.91 -17.11 11.62
CA ALA A 215 22.02 -18.20 12.58
C ALA A 215 23.48 -18.49 12.95
N HIS A 216 23.65 -18.91 14.20
CA HIS A 216 24.88 -19.46 14.74
C HIS A 216 24.63 -20.91 15.14
N LYS A 217 25.54 -21.49 15.92
CA LYS A 217 25.56 -22.91 16.29
C LYS A 217 24.24 -23.38 16.92
N ASN A 218 23.75 -22.67 17.93
CA ASN A 218 22.55 -23.05 18.70
C ASN A 218 21.56 -21.89 18.88
N LEU A 219 21.71 -20.82 18.10
CA LEU A 219 20.84 -19.65 18.18
C LEU A 219 20.62 -19.03 16.81
N ALA A 220 19.53 -18.28 16.70
CA ALA A 220 19.24 -17.41 15.56
C ALA A 220 19.02 -15.99 16.05
N HIS A 221 19.80 -15.04 15.53
CA HIS A 221 19.55 -13.61 15.68
C HIS A 221 18.62 -13.17 14.56
N LEU A 222 17.50 -12.54 14.92
CA LEU A 222 16.48 -12.10 13.97
C LEU A 222 16.26 -10.61 14.17
N LYS A 223 16.24 -9.88 13.06
CA LYS A 223 15.87 -8.47 13.02
C LYS A 223 14.80 -8.29 11.95
N TRP A 224 13.82 -7.43 12.23
CA TRP A 224 12.83 -7.03 11.25
C TRP A 224 12.65 -5.53 11.24
N VAL A 225 12.09 -5.03 10.14
CA VAL A 225 11.87 -3.62 9.89
C VAL A 225 10.44 -3.39 9.43
N THR A 226 9.99 -2.16 9.66
CA THR A 226 8.75 -1.61 9.11
C THR A 226 9.12 -0.32 8.38
N GLU A 227 8.56 -0.11 7.18
CA GLU A 227 8.98 1.01 6.31
C GLU A 227 8.68 2.38 6.90
N ASN A 228 7.66 2.47 7.76
CA ASN A 228 7.40 3.65 8.56
C ASN A 228 7.67 3.29 10.01
N GLN A 229 8.42 4.13 10.74
CA GLN A 229 8.56 3.98 12.19
C GLN A 229 7.18 4.02 12.82
N GLU A 230 6.68 2.83 13.14
CA GLU A 230 5.36 2.63 13.72
C GLU A 230 5.39 2.89 15.22
N SER A 231 4.21 2.88 15.86
CA SER A 231 4.08 3.26 17.27
C SER A 231 4.98 2.42 18.18
N PRO A 232 5.55 2.99 19.25
CA PRO A 232 6.44 2.28 20.19
C PRO A 232 5.77 1.15 20.99
N HIS A 233 4.47 0.94 20.80
CA HIS A 233 3.67 -0.06 21.50
C HIS A 233 3.23 -1.22 20.59
N GLU A 234 3.86 -1.40 19.43
CA GLU A 234 3.58 -2.55 18.59
C GLU A 234 4.10 -3.84 19.20
N GLN A 235 3.33 -4.90 19.02
CA GLN A 235 3.72 -6.25 19.40
C GLN A 235 3.72 -7.13 18.15
N TYR A 236 4.71 -8.01 18.09
CA TYR A 236 4.94 -8.95 17.01
C TYR A 236 4.89 -10.37 17.54
N GLU A 237 4.44 -11.30 16.70
CA GLU A 237 4.48 -12.73 16.94
C GLU A 237 5.54 -13.34 16.04
N LEU A 238 6.60 -13.84 16.67
CA LEU A 238 7.63 -14.62 16.00
C LEU A 238 7.30 -16.09 16.18
N HIS A 239 7.09 -16.80 15.09
CA HIS A 239 6.98 -18.25 15.06
C HIS A 239 8.24 -18.85 14.47
N PHE A 240 8.61 -20.04 14.94
CA PHE A 240 9.69 -20.80 14.35
C PHE A 240 9.33 -22.27 14.29
N LYS A 241 9.82 -22.96 13.24
CA LYS A 241 9.68 -24.40 13.08
C LYS A 241 10.95 -24.98 12.45
N LEU A 242 11.37 -26.15 12.94
CA LEU A 242 12.41 -26.94 12.31
C LEU A 242 11.91 -27.49 10.96
N LEU A 243 12.70 -27.31 9.90
CA LEU A 243 12.46 -27.92 8.60
C LEU A 243 13.10 -29.31 8.60
N THR A 244 12.29 -30.35 8.44
CA THR A 244 12.76 -31.74 8.41
C THR A 244 13.08 -32.16 6.98
N HIS A 245 14.30 -32.63 6.74
CA HIS A 245 14.67 -33.33 5.51
C HIS A 245 14.37 -34.83 5.66
N GLY A 246 13.14 -35.26 5.36
CA GLY A 246 12.75 -36.68 5.33
C GLY A 246 11.82 -37.17 6.44
N THR A 247 11.42 -38.45 6.35
CA THR A 247 10.24 -39.14 6.90
C THR A 247 10.05 -39.19 8.43
N GLN A 248 10.77 -38.39 9.21
CA GLN A 248 10.47 -38.21 10.63
C GLN A 248 9.85 -36.85 10.84
N ALA A 249 8.53 -36.83 11.07
CA ALA A 249 7.83 -35.64 11.53
C ALA A 249 8.50 -35.15 12.81
N GLY A 250 9.20 -34.02 12.73
CA GLY A 250 9.89 -33.37 13.85
C GLY A 250 8.88 -32.80 14.85
N PHE A 251 8.24 -33.67 15.63
CA PHE A 251 7.46 -33.28 16.79
C PHE A 251 8.42 -32.77 17.86
N GLY A 252 8.55 -31.45 18.00
CA GLY A 252 9.22 -30.85 19.17
C GLY A 252 9.88 -29.49 18.96
N HIS A 253 10.24 -29.12 17.74
CA HIS A 253 10.99 -27.87 17.50
C HIS A 253 10.13 -26.83 16.78
N ARG A 254 8.97 -26.54 17.37
CA ARG A 254 8.09 -25.44 16.99
C ARG A 254 7.83 -24.59 18.23
N GLY A 255 7.92 -23.28 18.07
CA GLY A 255 7.59 -22.35 19.14
C GLY A 255 7.05 -21.05 18.57
N PHE A 256 6.53 -20.23 19.48
CA PHE A 256 6.21 -18.84 19.18
C PHE A 256 6.52 -17.96 20.38
N VAL A 257 6.82 -16.70 20.12
CA VAL A 257 7.10 -15.69 21.13
C VAL A 257 6.45 -14.38 20.71
N THR A 258 5.85 -13.69 21.68
CA THR A 258 5.40 -12.31 21.51
C THR A 258 6.50 -11.36 21.96
N CYS A 259 6.83 -10.37 21.13
CA CYS A 259 7.88 -9.39 21.40
C CYS A 259 7.44 -7.98 21.02
N SER A 260 7.92 -6.97 21.75
CA SER A 260 7.66 -5.55 21.47
C SER A 260 8.87 -4.83 20.86
N THR A 261 9.97 -5.56 20.66
CA THR A 261 11.21 -5.08 20.03
C THR A 261 11.23 -5.49 18.55
N THR A 262 12.11 -4.86 17.77
CA THR A 262 12.35 -5.22 16.36
C THR A 262 13.47 -6.24 16.16
N THR A 263 14.00 -6.75 17.26
CA THR A 263 15.07 -7.76 17.31
C THR A 263 14.72 -8.82 18.34
N TYR A 264 15.08 -10.06 18.05
CA TYR A 264 14.91 -11.18 18.97
C TYR A 264 15.93 -12.29 18.71
N VAL A 265 16.38 -12.96 19.78
CA VAL A 265 17.30 -14.08 19.70
C VAL A 265 16.61 -15.35 20.15
N VAL A 266 16.50 -16.32 19.24
CA VAL A 266 15.99 -17.66 19.57
C VAL A 266 17.17 -18.52 19.98
N HIS A 267 17.15 -19.04 21.21
CA HIS A 267 18.19 -19.92 21.75
C HIS A 267 17.79 -21.39 21.68
N ASN A 268 18.74 -22.28 21.97
CA ASN A 268 18.55 -23.73 22.06
C ASN A 268 18.05 -24.37 20.75
N LEU A 269 18.48 -23.83 19.62
CA LEU A 269 18.30 -24.46 18.32
C LEU A 269 19.29 -25.63 18.16
N LEU A 270 18.88 -26.66 17.44
CA LEU A 270 19.77 -27.78 17.11
C LEU A 270 20.83 -27.30 16.12
N PRO A 271 22.11 -27.70 16.28
CA PRO A 271 23.17 -27.40 15.33
C PRO A 271 22.97 -28.18 14.02
N ASP A 272 23.49 -27.63 12.92
CA ASP A 272 23.39 -28.20 11.57
C ASP A 272 21.95 -28.49 11.11
N GLN A 273 21.02 -27.58 11.42
CA GLN A 273 19.60 -27.74 11.11
C GLN A 273 19.01 -26.46 10.52
N SER A 274 18.06 -26.63 9.60
CA SER A 274 17.37 -25.53 8.95
C SER A 274 16.07 -25.20 9.67
N TYR A 275 15.87 -23.94 10.01
CA TYR A 275 14.66 -23.45 10.67
C TYR A 275 13.98 -22.41 9.79
N GLU A 276 12.66 -22.51 9.67
CA GLU A 276 11.82 -21.45 9.12
C GLU A 276 11.30 -20.59 10.27
N PHE A 277 11.54 -19.29 10.16
CA PHE A 277 11.04 -18.26 11.05
C PHE A 277 9.97 -17.46 10.32
N MET A 278 8.87 -17.17 11.01
CA MET A 278 7.77 -16.37 10.50
C MET A 278 7.50 -15.21 11.47
N ILE A 279 7.34 -14.01 10.94
CA ILE A 279 7.00 -12.81 11.71
C ILE A 279 5.68 -12.22 11.22
N ARG A 280 4.83 -11.85 12.17
CA ARG A 280 3.60 -11.09 11.93
C ARG A 280 3.33 -10.13 13.09
N ARG A 281 2.35 -9.24 12.91
CA ARG A 281 1.85 -8.43 14.03
C ARG A 281 0.92 -9.26 14.89
N VAL A 282 0.90 -9.00 16.20
CA VAL A 282 -0.11 -9.56 17.08
C VAL A 282 -1.50 -9.13 16.59
N GLU A 283 -2.42 -10.09 16.53
CA GLU A 283 -3.80 -9.81 16.21
C GLU A 283 -4.43 -8.93 17.30
N THR A 284 -4.92 -7.75 16.91
CA THR A 284 -5.63 -6.86 17.83
C THR A 284 -7.11 -6.82 17.51
N PHE A 285 -7.92 -6.43 18.49
CA PHE A 285 -9.37 -6.32 18.33
C PHE A 285 -9.80 -5.45 17.14
N THR A 286 -8.98 -4.47 16.73
CA THR A 286 -9.24 -3.55 15.62
C THR A 286 -8.77 -4.02 14.25
N LEU A 287 -8.07 -5.16 14.15
CA LEU A 287 -7.62 -5.74 12.89
C LEU A 287 -8.82 -6.17 12.03
N VAL A 288 -8.83 -5.78 10.75
CA VAL A 288 -9.92 -6.10 9.82
C VAL A 288 -9.48 -6.84 8.57
N TYR A 289 -8.22 -6.70 8.16
CA TYR A 289 -7.66 -7.40 7.01
C TYR A 289 -6.19 -7.69 7.30
N GLU A 290 -5.83 -8.97 7.27
CA GLU A 290 -4.48 -9.46 7.55
C GLU A 290 -4.03 -10.40 6.42
N PRO A 291 -3.26 -9.88 5.46
CA PRO A 291 -2.71 -10.71 4.40
C PRO A 291 -1.26 -11.13 4.67
N TRP A 292 -0.55 -10.44 5.58
CA TRP A 292 0.92 -10.45 5.55
C TRP A 292 1.56 -11.10 6.77
N GLN A 293 2.37 -12.10 6.45
CA GLN A 293 3.38 -12.70 7.28
C GLN A 293 4.65 -12.75 6.43
N ASP A 294 5.80 -12.47 7.03
CA ASP A 294 7.08 -12.63 6.34
C ASP A 294 7.82 -13.83 6.91
N THR A 295 8.62 -14.49 6.07
CA THR A 295 9.32 -15.72 6.45
C THR A 295 10.77 -15.70 6.01
N ILE A 296 11.66 -16.16 6.88
CA ILE A 296 13.07 -16.38 6.57
C ILE A 296 13.48 -17.79 6.98
N THR A 297 14.32 -18.43 6.17
CA THR A 297 14.94 -19.72 6.53
C THR A 297 16.40 -19.48 6.88
N LEU A 298 16.81 -19.96 8.05
CA LEU A 298 18.21 -19.89 8.50
C LEU A 298 18.68 -21.28 8.92
N THR A 299 19.92 -21.61 8.56
CA THR A 299 20.56 -22.88 8.91
C THR A 299 21.59 -22.64 9.99
N THR A 300 21.47 -23.36 11.12
CA THR A 300 22.43 -23.30 12.22
C THR A 300 23.75 -23.93 11.79
N LYS A 301 24.85 -23.44 12.36
CA LYS A 301 26.19 -23.97 12.04
C LYS A 301 26.39 -25.33 12.70
N ALA A 302 27.19 -26.19 12.05
CA ALA A 302 27.61 -27.46 12.62
C ALA A 302 28.36 -27.26 13.94
N ASN A 303 28.30 -28.30 14.77
CA ASN A 303 29.10 -28.39 15.97
C ASN A 303 30.55 -28.65 15.50
N GLU A 304 31.36 -27.60 15.35
CA GLU A 304 32.81 -27.78 15.22
C GLU A 304 33.23 -28.59 16.46
N GLY A 305 33.61 -29.85 16.22
CA GLY A 305 34.17 -30.71 17.26
C GLY A 305 35.35 -29.98 17.87
N GLU A 306 35.55 -30.17 19.17
CA GLU A 306 36.77 -29.77 19.85
C GLU A 306 37.96 -30.28 19.03
N GLU A 307 38.60 -29.41 18.26
CA GLU A 307 39.94 -29.68 17.77
C GLU A 307 40.82 -29.67 19.02
N GLU A 308 41.11 -30.89 19.46
CA GLU A 308 42.07 -31.26 20.48
C GLU A 308 43.40 -30.58 20.16
N SER A 309 43.55 -29.34 20.63
CA SER A 309 44.82 -28.60 20.56
C SER A 309 45.84 -29.39 21.37
N THR A 310 46.61 -30.19 20.65
CA THR A 310 47.75 -30.93 21.17
C THR A 310 48.79 -29.87 21.54
N TRP A 311 48.85 -29.53 22.83
CA TRP A 311 49.93 -28.75 23.39
C TRP A 311 51.19 -29.62 23.40
N GLU A 312 52.14 -29.37 22.50
CA GLU A 312 53.52 -29.85 22.67
C GLU A 312 54.30 -28.82 23.53
N PRO A 313 54.90 -29.23 24.66
CA PRO A 313 55.75 -28.35 25.44
C PRO A 313 57.18 -28.34 24.89
N LYS A 314 57.79 -27.14 24.83
CA LYS A 314 59.23 -26.95 24.93
C LYS A 314 59.57 -26.53 26.36
#